data_AF-H2XP71-F1
#
_entry.id   AF-H2XP71-F1
#
_cell.length_a   1.000
_cell.length_b   1.000
_cell.length_c   1.000
_cell.angle_alpha   90.00
_cell.angle_beta   90.00
_cell.angle_gamma   90.00
#
_symmetry.space_group_name_H-M   'P 1'
#
loop_
_entity.id
_entity.type
_entity.pdbx_description
1 polymer ?
#
loop_
_entity_poly.entity_id
_entity_poly.type
_entity_poly.pdbx_seq_one_letter_code
_entity_poly.pdbx_strand_id
1 'polypeptide(L)'
;DFIMYSMKDLLSWWEVPAIAHFFSLFKSCFSLTDFTIEELEEALLTDGENDASTAFTSKLLMELLQGCYNNSNISVTNYHETLIDIMKRRWEIEDGRVNPLSSIYSDFHSLPTQLKVQIIHRLTEYRLDAQDVDEKLSGLNPSDLRLEPLGSDRNGSKYWYFFGVRLYKETPPLHKSGKRRNGSSPSVKRNDDFTSAETSRREEETDRLSDSKWEVVCYNVNDWKQLAKKMVAGISEKEEALHQLITENFLPNLPKIVEDMENQKLQKLQAEPRRSSCRLLAKKLYEEDGGIELKREEQENVRRKEEEQEEQRRQRLEDGLLLDDDSSSGSESNTDPVSPPQRSQLKRESSSNQLHQRKDSGPKRFPSLLNRKTKSTVSTENKIKQKLQNISDHEYAVMQKTWEVLDNNPEAWPFQTPVEESYAPGYHSVIKRPMDLSTIEDKLKQQKYSSVKDFKEDITLMFNNCRLYNGPDSEYTEVANQLDELFQTTLSKNL
;
A
#
# COMPACT_ATOMS: atom_id res chain seq x y z
N ASP A 1 -17.48 8.96 11.57
CA ASP A 1 -16.38 9.18 12.52
C ASP A 1 -15.29 8.15 12.30
N PHE A 2 -14.26 8.50 11.53
CA PHE A 2 -13.05 7.67 11.44
C PHE A 2 -12.30 7.86 12.76
N ILE A 3 -12.38 6.87 13.65
CA ILE A 3 -11.51 6.82 14.82
C ILE A 3 -10.10 6.56 14.30
N MET A 4 -9.25 7.59 14.31
CA MET A 4 -7.82 7.38 14.11
C MET A 4 -7.29 6.66 15.35
N TYR A 5 -6.92 5.39 15.18
CA TYR A 5 -6.31 4.61 16.25
C TYR A 5 -4.92 5.14 16.53
N SER A 6 -4.59 5.29 17.80
CA SER A 6 -3.25 5.70 18.21
C SER A 6 -2.34 4.49 18.34
N MET A 7 -1.03 4.70 18.26
CA MET A 7 -0.02 3.67 18.57
C MET A 7 -0.27 3.00 19.94
N LYS A 8 -0.82 3.75 20.90
CA LYS A 8 -1.17 3.23 22.22
C LYS A 8 -2.29 2.19 22.17
N ASP A 9 -3.25 2.35 21.26
CA ASP A 9 -4.34 1.40 21.07
C ASP A 9 -3.80 0.11 20.44
N LEU A 10 -2.95 0.23 19.42
CA LEU A 10 -2.32 -0.91 18.76
C LEU A 10 -1.47 -1.75 19.73
N LEU A 11 -0.69 -1.11 20.60
CA LEU A 11 0.11 -1.77 21.63
C LEU A 11 -0.71 -2.48 22.71
N SER A 12 -2.02 -2.22 22.77
CA SER A 12 -2.96 -2.89 23.68
C SER A 12 -3.67 -4.09 23.04
N TRP A 13 -3.42 -4.38 21.77
CA TRP A 13 -4.01 -5.53 21.08
C TRP A 13 -3.02 -6.69 21.11
N TRP A 14 -3.41 -7.78 21.77
CA TRP A 14 -2.58 -8.98 21.91
C TRP A 14 -2.40 -9.72 20.59
N GLU A 15 -3.28 -9.48 19.63
CA GLU A 15 -3.24 -10.04 18.28
C GLU A 15 -1.99 -9.59 17.52
N VAL A 16 -1.51 -8.35 17.75
CA VAL A 16 -0.33 -7.80 17.07
C VAL A 16 0.95 -8.60 17.38
N PRO A 17 1.34 -8.80 18.66
CA PRO A 17 2.49 -9.64 18.97
C PRO A 17 2.24 -11.12 18.64
N ALA A 18 1.00 -11.60 18.68
CA ALA A 18 0.67 -12.96 18.25
C ALA A 18 0.94 -13.19 16.75
N ILE A 19 0.51 -12.26 15.88
CA ILE A 19 0.82 -12.29 14.44
C ILE A 19 2.33 -12.32 14.23
N ALA A 20 3.06 -11.39 14.85
CA ALA A 20 4.48 -11.28 14.61
C ALA A 20 5.27 -12.51 15.14
N HIS A 21 4.81 -13.09 16.26
CA HIS A 21 5.35 -14.35 16.76
C HIS A 21 5.08 -15.52 15.82
N PHE A 22 3.88 -15.62 15.24
CA PHE A 22 3.55 -16.65 14.25
C PHE A 22 4.50 -16.59 13.05
N PHE A 23 4.70 -15.40 12.47
CA PHE A 23 5.60 -15.21 11.34
C PHE A 23 7.04 -15.57 11.69
N SER A 24 7.52 -15.20 12.88
CA SER A 24 8.85 -15.56 13.36
C SER A 24 9.01 -17.08 13.58
N LEU A 25 8.04 -17.71 14.25
CA LEU A 25 8.09 -19.12 14.62
C LEU A 25 8.03 -20.04 13.40
N PHE A 26 7.17 -19.72 12.43
CA PHE A 26 6.94 -20.55 11.25
C PHE A 26 7.66 -20.06 9.99
N LYS A 27 8.53 -19.05 10.10
CA LYS A 27 9.29 -18.45 8.99
C LYS A 27 9.88 -19.51 8.05
N SER A 28 10.63 -20.45 8.60
CA SER A 28 11.32 -21.48 7.82
C SER A 28 10.37 -22.54 7.25
N CYS A 29 9.36 -22.94 8.02
CA CYS A 29 8.40 -23.99 7.62
C CYS A 29 7.45 -23.51 6.52
N PHE A 30 7.00 -22.26 6.60
CA PHE A 30 6.00 -21.70 5.70
C PHE A 30 6.58 -20.69 4.70
N SER A 31 7.90 -20.47 4.71
CA SER A 31 8.59 -19.49 3.84
C SER A 31 8.04 -18.08 4.00
N LEU A 32 7.75 -17.68 5.24
CA LEU A 32 7.15 -16.38 5.54
C LEU A 32 8.18 -15.26 5.59
N THR A 33 7.71 -14.04 5.36
CA THR A 33 8.51 -12.84 5.49
C THR A 33 8.98 -12.65 6.93
N ASP A 34 10.22 -12.23 7.05
CA ASP A 34 10.88 -11.91 8.31
C ASP A 34 10.85 -10.42 8.57
N PHE A 35 10.35 -10.02 9.74
CA PHE A 35 10.19 -8.63 10.11
C PHE A 35 10.25 -8.44 11.63
N THR A 36 10.50 -7.21 12.07
CA THR A 36 10.40 -6.83 13.48
C THR A 36 8.98 -6.37 13.80
N ILE A 37 8.59 -6.46 15.06
CA ILE A 37 7.26 -6.03 15.49
C ILE A 37 7.01 -4.54 15.23
N GLU A 38 8.05 -3.72 15.30
CA GLU A 38 7.99 -2.29 14.95
C GLU A 38 7.60 -2.09 13.48
N GLU A 39 8.16 -2.91 12.56
CA GLU A 39 7.82 -2.86 11.13
C GLU A 39 6.35 -3.22 10.90
N LEU A 40 5.83 -4.22 11.61
CA LEU A 40 4.41 -4.59 11.55
C LEU A 40 3.52 -3.47 12.09
N GLU A 41 3.89 -2.86 13.22
CA GLU A 41 3.10 -1.80 13.85
C GLU A 41 3.03 -0.54 13.00
N GLU A 42 4.17 -0.12 12.45
CA GLU A 42 4.25 1.01 11.51
C GLU A 42 3.41 0.72 10.26
N ALA A 43 3.55 -0.48 9.70
CA ALA A 43 2.81 -0.88 8.52
C ALA A 43 1.30 -0.83 8.79
N LEU A 44 0.82 -1.40 9.90
CA LEU A 44 -0.62 -1.40 10.24
C LEU A 44 -1.19 -0.01 10.47
N LEU A 45 -0.42 0.93 11.05
CA LEU A 45 -0.86 2.30 11.28
C LEU A 45 -0.92 3.14 10.01
N THR A 46 -0.01 2.89 9.06
CA THR A 46 0.14 3.69 7.84
C THR A 46 -0.35 2.97 6.57
N ASP A 47 -0.95 1.79 6.75
CA ASP A 47 -1.50 0.97 5.66
C ASP A 47 -2.63 1.70 4.93
N GLY A 48 -2.52 1.82 3.60
CA GLY A 48 -3.40 2.62 2.75
C GLY A 48 -2.99 4.09 2.60
N GLU A 49 -2.06 4.59 3.42
CA GLU A 49 -1.48 5.94 3.29
C GLU A 49 -0.04 5.90 2.73
N ASN A 50 0.72 4.87 3.10
CA ASN A 50 2.08 4.62 2.65
C ASN A 50 2.12 3.37 1.76
N ASP A 51 2.67 3.52 0.55
CA ASP A 51 2.77 2.43 -0.42
C ASP A 51 3.65 1.27 0.08
N ALA A 52 4.71 1.57 0.83
CA ALA A 52 5.58 0.54 1.40
C ALA A 52 4.85 -0.29 2.48
N SER A 53 4.06 0.39 3.32
CA SER A 53 3.22 -0.27 4.33
C SER A 53 2.13 -1.12 3.69
N THR A 54 1.48 -0.59 2.64
CA THR A 54 0.48 -1.30 1.84
C THR A 54 1.06 -2.53 1.14
N ALA A 55 2.26 -2.40 0.57
CA ALA A 55 2.97 -3.52 -0.04
C ALA A 55 3.36 -4.57 1.02
N PHE A 56 3.80 -4.13 2.19
CA PHE A 56 4.15 -5.01 3.30
C PHE A 56 2.94 -5.82 3.79
N THR A 57 1.82 -5.18 4.12
CA THR A 57 0.60 -5.87 4.56
C THR A 57 0.02 -6.78 3.46
N SER A 58 0.02 -6.32 2.20
CA SER A 58 -0.36 -7.15 1.05
C SER A 58 0.48 -8.41 0.93
N LYS A 59 1.80 -8.29 1.17
CA LYS A 59 2.71 -9.43 1.16
C LYS A 59 2.37 -10.43 2.27
N LEU A 60 2.10 -9.95 3.49
CA LEU A 60 1.68 -10.83 4.59
C LEU A 60 0.39 -11.59 4.26
N LEU A 61 -0.61 -10.90 3.71
CA LEU A 61 -1.87 -11.51 3.28
C LEU A 61 -1.62 -12.56 2.19
N MET A 62 -0.85 -12.21 1.16
CA MET A 62 -0.50 -13.12 0.08
C MET A 62 0.16 -14.41 0.61
N GLU A 63 1.19 -14.30 1.45
CA GLU A 63 1.91 -15.48 1.97
C GLU A 63 1.00 -16.40 2.81
N LEU A 64 0.12 -15.82 3.63
CA LEU A 64 -0.85 -16.59 4.40
C LEU A 64 -1.87 -17.28 3.49
N LEU A 65 -2.40 -16.58 2.49
CA LEU A 65 -3.38 -17.12 1.54
C LEU A 65 -2.78 -18.22 0.65
N GLN A 66 -1.55 -18.02 0.16
CA GLN A 66 -0.79 -19.06 -0.55
C GLN A 66 -0.73 -20.35 0.26
N GLY A 67 -0.41 -20.24 1.55
CA GLY A 67 -0.36 -21.38 2.47
C GLY A 67 -1.73 -22.00 2.76
N CYS A 68 -2.78 -21.18 2.95
CA CYS A 68 -4.14 -21.67 3.22
C CYS A 68 -4.71 -22.52 2.07
N TYR A 69 -4.43 -22.12 0.82
CA TYR A 69 -4.93 -22.82 -0.37
C TYR A 69 -3.90 -23.75 -1.01
N ASN A 70 -2.68 -23.80 -0.47
CA ASN A 70 -1.52 -24.45 -1.09
C ASN A 70 -1.35 -24.07 -2.58
N ASN A 71 -1.49 -22.77 -2.88
CA ASN A 71 -1.50 -22.25 -4.24
C ASN A 71 -0.48 -21.10 -4.38
N SER A 72 0.66 -21.39 -5.01
CA SER A 72 1.74 -20.42 -5.25
C SER A 72 1.42 -19.37 -6.32
N ASN A 73 0.34 -19.53 -7.08
CA ASN A 73 -0.06 -18.54 -8.11
C ASN A 73 -0.73 -17.30 -7.51
N ILE A 74 -1.05 -17.32 -6.22
CA ILE A 74 -1.55 -16.15 -5.50
C ILE A 74 -0.39 -15.17 -5.37
N SER A 75 -0.52 -13.98 -5.92
CA SER A 75 0.46 -12.91 -5.91
C SER A 75 -0.11 -11.68 -5.20
N VAL A 76 0.75 -10.71 -4.89
CA VAL A 76 0.33 -9.38 -4.39
C VAL A 76 -0.65 -8.66 -5.32
N THR A 77 -0.74 -9.04 -6.60
CA THR A 77 -1.64 -8.42 -7.58
C THR A 77 -2.99 -9.11 -7.71
N ASN A 78 -3.15 -10.35 -7.23
CA ASN A 78 -4.39 -11.13 -7.40
C ASN A 78 -4.95 -11.73 -6.09
N TYR A 79 -4.29 -11.51 -4.94
CA TYR A 79 -4.71 -12.09 -3.66
C TYR A 79 -6.11 -11.66 -3.22
N HIS A 80 -6.58 -10.49 -3.68
CA HIS A 80 -7.85 -9.89 -3.25
C HIS A 80 -9.05 -10.82 -3.47
N GLU A 81 -9.14 -11.49 -4.62
CA GLU A 81 -10.25 -12.43 -4.88
C GLU A 81 -10.21 -13.62 -3.92
N THR A 82 -9.01 -14.12 -3.64
CA THR A 82 -8.79 -15.24 -2.71
C THR A 82 -9.09 -14.83 -1.26
N LEU A 83 -8.78 -13.58 -0.90
CA LEU A 83 -9.10 -12.99 0.39
C LEU A 83 -10.62 -12.90 0.58
N ILE A 84 -11.36 -12.36 -0.41
CA ILE A 84 -12.82 -12.30 -0.33
C ILE A 84 -13.42 -13.70 -0.17
N ASP A 85 -12.93 -14.67 -0.93
CA ASP A 85 -13.40 -16.03 -0.90
C ASP A 85 -13.15 -16.73 0.45
N ILE A 86 -11.95 -16.58 1.03
CA ILE A 86 -11.67 -17.13 2.37
C ILE A 86 -12.49 -16.42 3.46
N MET A 87 -12.67 -15.10 3.35
CA MET A 87 -13.47 -14.33 4.31
C MET A 87 -14.95 -14.73 4.24
N LYS A 88 -15.46 -15.04 3.05
CA LYS A 88 -16.84 -15.55 2.93
C LYS A 88 -16.97 -16.95 3.52
N ARG A 89 -16.05 -17.86 3.23
CA ARG A 89 -16.18 -19.26 3.67
C ARG A 89 -15.83 -19.46 5.14
N ARG A 90 -14.66 -18.98 5.55
CA ARG A 90 -14.10 -19.26 6.87
C ARG A 90 -14.60 -18.25 7.89
N TRP A 91 -14.55 -16.95 7.57
CA TRP A 91 -14.94 -15.91 8.51
C TRP A 91 -16.46 -15.75 8.65
N GLU A 92 -17.22 -15.77 7.55
CA GLU A 92 -18.68 -15.59 7.61
C GLU A 92 -19.42 -16.89 7.94
N ILE A 93 -19.10 -17.98 7.25
CA ILE A 93 -19.85 -19.24 7.37
C ILE A 93 -19.34 -20.09 8.54
N GLU A 94 -18.03 -20.36 8.62
CA GLU A 94 -17.48 -21.23 9.68
C GLU A 94 -17.41 -20.52 11.04
N ASP A 95 -16.87 -19.29 11.07
CA ASP A 95 -16.73 -18.49 12.29
C ASP A 95 -18.02 -17.76 12.70
N GLY A 96 -19.03 -17.68 11.82
CA GLY A 96 -20.30 -17.01 12.10
C GLY A 96 -20.19 -15.48 12.29
N ARG A 97 -19.14 -14.84 11.77
CA ARG A 97 -18.89 -13.40 11.96
C ARG A 97 -19.40 -12.57 10.78
N VAL A 98 -19.71 -11.30 11.02
CA VAL A 98 -20.05 -10.38 9.93
C VAL A 98 -18.80 -10.13 9.09
N ASN A 99 -18.89 -10.40 7.79
CA ASN A 99 -17.78 -10.23 6.86
C ASN A 99 -17.53 -8.74 6.55
N PRO A 100 -16.37 -8.16 6.95
CA PRO A 100 -16.05 -6.76 6.70
C PRO A 100 -15.79 -6.45 5.22
N LEU A 101 -15.51 -7.47 4.40
CA LEU A 101 -15.28 -7.38 2.96
C LEU A 101 -16.49 -7.86 2.12
N SER A 102 -17.68 -7.89 2.72
CA SER A 102 -18.91 -8.32 2.03
C SER A 102 -19.38 -7.36 0.92
N SER A 103 -18.98 -6.09 1.00
CA SER A 103 -19.28 -5.09 -0.03
C SER A 103 -18.26 -5.17 -1.17
N ILE A 104 -18.74 -5.10 -2.41
CA ILE A 104 -17.92 -5.14 -3.63
C ILE A 104 -16.92 -3.97 -3.75
N TYR A 105 -17.11 -2.92 -2.95
CA TYR A 105 -16.24 -1.74 -2.91
C TYR A 105 -15.31 -1.73 -1.68
N SER A 106 -15.40 -2.73 -0.81
CA SER A 106 -14.55 -2.81 0.38
C SER A 106 -13.20 -3.40 0.00
N ASP A 107 -12.15 -2.60 0.13
CA ASP A 107 -10.77 -3.06 0.03
C ASP A 107 -10.16 -3.23 1.42
N PHE A 108 -9.26 -4.20 1.58
CA PHE A 108 -8.58 -4.47 2.86
C PHE A 108 -7.87 -3.21 3.39
N HIS A 109 -7.17 -2.47 2.52
CA HIS A 109 -6.38 -1.31 2.94
C HIS A 109 -7.27 -0.11 3.34
N SER A 110 -8.53 -0.11 2.93
CA SER A 110 -9.52 0.89 3.35
C SER A 110 -10.17 0.59 4.71
N LEU A 111 -9.93 -0.60 5.28
CA LEU A 111 -10.55 -1.00 6.54
C LEU A 111 -9.96 -0.24 7.74
N PRO A 112 -10.73 -0.09 8.84
CA PRO A 112 -10.17 0.31 10.12
C PRO A 112 -9.03 -0.62 10.58
N THR A 113 -7.96 -0.06 11.16
CA THR A 113 -6.77 -0.81 11.60
C THR A 113 -7.11 -2.01 12.49
N GLN A 114 -8.09 -1.87 13.37
CA GLN A 114 -8.53 -2.98 14.23
C GLN A 114 -9.03 -4.19 13.42
N LEU A 115 -9.80 -3.96 12.35
CA LEU A 115 -10.27 -5.04 11.48
C LEU A 115 -9.13 -5.63 10.66
N LYS A 116 -8.17 -4.81 10.20
CA LYS A 116 -6.95 -5.32 9.52
C LYS A 116 -6.19 -6.31 10.40
N VAL A 117 -5.96 -5.96 11.67
CA VAL A 117 -5.29 -6.83 12.65
C VAL A 117 -6.07 -8.12 12.86
N GLN A 118 -7.38 -8.05 13.08
CA GLN A 118 -8.21 -9.23 13.29
C GLN A 118 -8.21 -10.17 12.08
N ILE A 119 -8.26 -9.61 10.85
CA ILE A 119 -8.20 -10.40 9.62
C ILE A 119 -6.85 -11.11 9.51
N ILE A 120 -5.73 -10.40 9.65
CA ILE A 120 -4.39 -11.01 9.55
C ILE A 120 -4.23 -12.09 10.62
N HIS A 121 -4.62 -11.83 11.86
CA HIS A 121 -4.58 -12.81 12.94
C HIS A 121 -5.41 -14.06 12.62
N ARG A 122 -6.65 -13.90 12.14
CA ARG A 122 -7.48 -15.06 11.75
C ARG A 122 -6.90 -15.84 10.58
N LEU A 123 -6.26 -15.17 9.62
CA LEU A 123 -5.55 -15.86 8.55
C LEU A 123 -4.38 -16.70 9.07
N THR A 124 -3.68 -16.28 10.14
CA THR A 124 -2.65 -17.14 10.77
C THR A 124 -3.25 -18.41 11.39
N GLU A 125 -4.45 -18.32 11.96
CA GLU A 125 -5.15 -19.51 12.48
C GLU A 125 -5.59 -20.43 11.33
N TYR A 126 -6.18 -19.86 10.27
CA TYR A 126 -6.58 -20.64 9.10
C TYR A 126 -5.39 -21.29 8.40
N ARG A 127 -4.21 -20.65 8.46
CA ARG A 127 -2.98 -21.23 7.94
C ARG A 127 -2.59 -22.50 8.68
N LEU A 128 -2.84 -22.60 9.99
CA LEU A 128 -2.55 -23.79 10.79
C LEU A 128 -3.55 -24.93 10.55
N ASP A 129 -4.74 -24.63 10.05
CA ASP A 129 -5.75 -25.63 9.70
C ASP A 129 -5.53 -26.24 8.30
N ALA A 130 -4.57 -25.74 7.52
CA ALA A 130 -4.33 -26.22 6.16
C ALA A 130 -3.72 -27.62 6.15
N GLN A 131 -4.00 -28.38 5.08
CA GLN A 131 -3.66 -29.81 5.00
C GLN A 131 -2.15 -30.10 4.95
N ASP A 132 -1.34 -29.14 4.53
CA ASP A 132 0.12 -29.28 4.40
C ASP A 132 0.87 -29.09 5.73
N VAL A 133 0.17 -28.67 6.80
CA VAL A 133 0.77 -28.30 8.08
C VAL A 133 1.39 -29.51 8.77
N ASP A 134 0.70 -30.66 8.79
CA ASP A 134 1.20 -31.88 9.45
C ASP A 134 2.55 -32.34 8.88
N GLU A 135 2.72 -32.26 7.56
CA GLU A 135 3.99 -32.60 6.89
C GLU A 135 5.07 -31.57 7.23
N LYS A 136 4.76 -30.28 7.14
CA LYS A 136 5.71 -29.17 7.36
C LYS A 136 6.15 -29.03 8.81
N LEU A 137 5.33 -29.45 9.77
CA LEU A 137 5.62 -29.39 11.20
C LEU A 137 6.08 -30.73 11.79
N SER A 138 6.16 -31.79 11.00
CA SER A 138 6.52 -33.15 11.45
C SER A 138 7.85 -33.26 12.21
N GLY A 139 8.76 -32.30 12.04
CA GLY A 139 10.06 -32.23 12.74
C GLY A 139 10.07 -31.39 14.02
N LEU A 140 8.96 -30.76 14.40
CA LEU A 140 8.87 -29.87 15.55
C LEU A 140 8.13 -30.54 16.70
N ASN A 141 8.60 -30.30 17.93
CA ASN A 141 7.94 -30.80 19.11
C ASN A 141 6.77 -29.88 19.48
N PRO A 142 5.53 -30.39 19.66
CA PRO A 142 4.39 -29.54 19.99
C PRO A 142 4.58 -28.68 21.25
N SER A 143 5.36 -29.17 22.21
CA SER A 143 5.72 -28.43 23.43
C SER A 143 6.54 -27.18 23.14
N ASP A 144 7.40 -27.20 22.12
CA ASP A 144 8.27 -26.07 21.75
C ASP A 144 7.50 -24.99 20.96
N LEU A 145 6.34 -25.34 20.42
CA LEU A 145 5.44 -24.43 19.69
C LEU A 145 4.44 -23.73 20.61
N ARG A 146 4.29 -24.19 21.85
CA ARG A 146 3.28 -23.66 22.77
C ARG A 146 3.79 -22.37 23.41
N LEU A 147 3.07 -21.29 23.16
CA LEU A 147 3.30 -20.04 23.87
C LEU A 147 2.69 -20.11 25.27
N GLU A 148 3.54 -20.03 26.30
CA GLU A 148 3.14 -19.99 27.70
C GLU A 148 3.55 -18.66 28.36
N PRO A 149 2.76 -18.15 29.32
CA PRO A 149 3.15 -16.95 30.05
C PRO A 149 4.39 -17.25 30.91
N LEU A 150 5.33 -16.29 30.96
CA LEU A 150 6.53 -16.38 31.80
C LEU A 150 6.19 -16.54 33.29
N GLY A 151 5.05 -16.00 33.70
CA GLY A 151 4.58 -16.08 35.07
C GLY A 151 3.41 -15.13 35.31
N SER A 152 3.03 -15.00 36.57
CA SER A 152 1.97 -14.08 36.99
C SER A 152 2.35 -13.30 38.23
N ASP A 153 1.86 -12.06 38.35
CA ASP A 153 2.00 -11.27 39.57
C ASP A 153 0.97 -11.68 40.63
N ARG A 154 1.10 -11.12 41.83
CA ARG A 154 0.14 -11.30 42.94
C ARG A 154 -1.30 -10.89 42.59
N ASN A 155 -1.48 -10.02 41.60
CA ASN A 155 -2.77 -9.53 41.15
C ASN A 155 -3.41 -10.47 40.11
N GLY A 156 -2.73 -11.56 39.74
CA GLY A 156 -3.19 -12.52 38.73
C GLY A 156 -2.92 -12.07 37.30
N SER A 157 -2.16 -10.99 37.11
CA SER A 157 -1.78 -10.52 35.78
C SER A 157 -0.68 -11.41 35.24
N LYS A 158 -0.80 -11.83 33.98
CA LYS A 158 0.17 -12.70 33.32
C LYS A 158 1.18 -11.89 32.52
N TYR A 159 2.40 -12.38 32.46
CA TYR A 159 3.49 -11.77 31.70
C TYR A 159 3.83 -12.65 30.50
N TRP A 160 3.80 -12.07 29.31
CA TRP A 160 3.93 -12.78 28.04
C TRP A 160 5.13 -12.24 27.26
N TYR A 161 5.98 -13.15 26.83
CA TYR A 161 7.13 -12.85 25.98
C TYR A 161 6.96 -13.59 24.65
N PHE A 162 6.99 -12.83 23.56
CA PHE A 162 6.81 -13.37 22.22
C PHE A 162 8.14 -13.49 21.50
N PHE A 163 8.88 -12.37 21.38
CA PHE A 163 10.23 -12.32 20.80
C PHE A 163 10.85 -10.93 21.02
N GLY A 164 12.17 -10.83 20.78
CA GLY A 164 12.93 -9.59 20.86
C GLY A 164 13.13 -9.10 22.30
N VAL A 165 12.81 -7.84 22.56
CA VAL A 165 12.95 -7.22 23.90
C VAL A 165 11.62 -6.80 24.51
N ARG A 166 10.50 -7.15 23.87
CA ARG A 166 9.17 -6.73 24.32
C ARG A 166 8.58 -7.69 25.34
N LEU A 167 8.05 -7.13 26.42
CA LEU A 167 7.29 -7.86 27.43
C LEU A 167 5.89 -7.30 27.55
N TYR A 168 4.91 -8.19 27.51
CA TYR A 168 3.49 -7.86 27.56
C TYR A 168 2.90 -8.28 28.89
N LYS A 169 1.96 -7.49 29.39
CA LYS A 169 1.19 -7.78 30.59
C LYS A 169 -0.28 -7.90 30.24
N GLU A 170 -0.87 -9.04 30.56
CA GLU A 170 -2.31 -9.28 30.51
C GLU A 170 -2.87 -9.11 31.93
N THR A 171 -3.70 -8.09 32.13
CA THR A 171 -4.40 -7.87 33.40
C THR A 171 -5.82 -8.41 33.28
N PRO A 172 -6.25 -9.36 34.13
CA PRO A 172 -7.60 -9.91 34.07
C PRO A 172 -8.65 -8.84 34.38
N PRO A 173 -9.88 -8.96 33.85
CA PRO A 173 -10.95 -8.02 34.14
C PRO A 173 -11.27 -8.00 35.63
N LEU A 174 -11.54 -6.80 36.16
CA LEU A 174 -11.98 -6.63 37.54
C LEU A 174 -13.33 -7.34 37.71
N HIS A 175 -13.34 -8.51 38.37
CA HIS A 175 -14.58 -9.17 38.76
C HIS A 175 -15.39 -8.21 39.64
N LYS A 176 -16.43 -7.57 39.06
CA LYS A 176 -17.52 -7.02 39.86
C LYS A 176 -18.12 -8.22 40.60
N SER A 177 -17.93 -8.26 41.92
CA SER A 177 -18.55 -9.25 42.79
C SER A 177 -20.07 -9.10 42.70
N GLY A 178 -20.67 -9.77 41.72
CA GLY A 178 -22.10 -9.88 41.57
C GLY A 178 -22.66 -10.58 42.80
N LYS A 179 -23.37 -9.83 43.63
CA LYS A 179 -24.27 -10.38 44.66
C LYS A 179 -25.05 -11.55 44.06
N ARG A 180 -24.77 -12.76 44.52
CA ARG A 180 -25.64 -13.93 44.31
C ARG A 180 -27.05 -13.56 44.80
N ARG A 181 -27.96 -13.22 43.89
CA ARG A 181 -29.39 -13.27 44.18
C ARG A 181 -29.78 -14.74 44.15
N ASN A 182 -30.06 -15.30 45.33
CA ASN A 182 -30.77 -16.56 45.46
C ASN A 182 -32.08 -16.47 44.68
N GLY A 183 -32.18 -17.21 43.59
CA GLY A 183 -33.39 -17.37 42.78
C GLY A 183 -33.45 -18.82 42.33
N SER A 184 -34.49 -19.50 42.78
CA SER A 184 -34.73 -20.95 42.75
C SER A 184 -34.63 -21.59 41.36
N SER A 185 -34.06 -22.79 41.31
CA SER A 185 -34.07 -23.69 40.16
C SER A 185 -35.48 -24.10 39.72
N PRO A 186 -35.68 -24.42 38.43
CA PRO A 186 -36.52 -25.55 38.07
C PRO A 186 -35.80 -26.55 37.14
N SER A 187 -35.78 -27.80 37.63
CA SER A 187 -35.85 -29.09 36.92
C SER A 187 -35.26 -29.23 35.50
N VAL A 188 -34.16 -29.98 35.46
CA VAL A 188 -33.58 -30.69 34.31
C VAL A 188 -34.60 -31.61 33.63
N LYS A 189 -34.73 -31.50 32.31
CA LYS A 189 -35.06 -32.65 31.43
C LYS A 189 -33.84 -32.92 30.56
N ARG A 190 -33.30 -34.13 30.71
CA ARG A 190 -32.19 -34.69 29.92
C ARG A 190 -32.65 -34.92 28.48
N ASN A 191 -31.87 -34.46 27.52
CA ASN A 191 -31.75 -35.08 26.21
C ASN A 191 -30.25 -35.11 25.87
N ASP A 192 -29.78 -36.31 25.55
CA ASP A 192 -28.41 -36.60 25.15
C ASP A 192 -28.16 -36.03 23.75
N ASP A 193 -27.28 -35.04 23.64
CA ASP A 193 -26.64 -34.66 22.38
C ASP A 193 -25.19 -34.27 22.66
N PHE A 194 -24.25 -35.13 22.30
CA PHE A 194 -22.85 -35.13 22.76
C PHE A 194 -21.91 -34.35 21.82
N THR A 195 -22.42 -33.49 20.94
CA THR A 195 -21.61 -32.80 19.92
C THR A 195 -21.78 -31.28 19.87
N SER A 196 -22.64 -30.69 20.72
CA SER A 196 -22.83 -29.23 20.83
C SER A 196 -22.09 -28.59 22.04
N ALA A 197 -21.66 -29.39 23.01
CA ALA A 197 -21.06 -28.88 24.25
C ALA A 197 -19.61 -28.40 24.09
N GLU A 198 -18.87 -28.90 23.10
CA GLU A 198 -17.48 -28.51 22.84
C GLU A 198 -17.41 -27.15 22.13
N THR A 199 -18.37 -26.88 21.24
CA THR A 199 -18.48 -25.61 20.48
C THR A 199 -18.94 -24.46 21.38
N SER A 200 -19.95 -24.69 22.23
CA SER A 200 -20.39 -23.66 23.19
C SER A 200 -19.40 -23.41 24.34
N ARG A 201 -18.53 -24.37 24.67
CA ARG A 201 -17.41 -24.13 25.62
C ARG A 201 -16.34 -23.21 25.02
N ARG A 202 -16.04 -23.36 23.72
CA ARG A 202 -15.14 -22.43 23.00
C ARG A 202 -15.73 -21.03 22.88
N GLU A 203 -17.04 -20.91 22.67
CA GLU A 203 -17.73 -19.61 22.63
C GLU A 203 -17.73 -18.91 24.01
N GLU A 204 -17.98 -19.62 25.11
CA GLU A 204 -17.92 -19.04 26.46
C GLU A 204 -16.49 -18.71 26.95
N GLU A 205 -15.44 -19.36 26.42
CA GLU A 205 -14.04 -19.00 26.71
C GLU A 205 -13.55 -17.82 25.87
N THR A 206 -13.94 -17.74 24.59
CA THR A 206 -13.51 -16.66 23.68
C THR A 206 -14.15 -15.32 24.00
N ASP A 207 -15.40 -15.30 24.47
CA ASP A 207 -16.11 -14.06 24.85
C ASP A 207 -15.69 -13.54 26.25
N ARG A 208 -15.04 -14.37 27.08
CA ARG A 208 -14.46 -13.95 28.38
C ARG A 208 -13.04 -13.38 28.26
N LEU A 209 -12.32 -13.70 27.19
CA LEU A 209 -10.98 -13.18 26.90
C LEU A 209 -10.99 -11.71 26.44
N SER A 210 -12.14 -11.18 26.00
CA SER A 210 -12.25 -9.85 25.39
C SER A 210 -12.18 -8.67 26.38
N ASP A 211 -12.13 -8.93 27.69
CA ASP A 211 -12.20 -7.88 28.72
C ASP A 211 -10.87 -7.77 29.52
N SER A 212 -9.88 -8.62 29.21
CA SER A 212 -8.52 -8.51 29.75
C SER A 212 -7.78 -7.32 29.14
N LYS A 213 -7.15 -6.50 29.98
CA LYS A 213 -6.36 -5.35 29.52
C LYS A 213 -4.93 -5.79 29.21
N TRP A 214 -4.50 -5.56 27.96
CA TRP A 214 -3.13 -5.80 27.53
C TRP A 214 -2.33 -4.51 27.45
N GLU A 215 -1.07 -4.56 27.85
CA GLU A 215 -0.13 -3.45 27.71
C GLU A 215 1.32 -3.94 27.58
N VAL A 216 2.13 -3.18 26.85
CA VAL A 216 3.59 -3.40 26.83
C VAL A 216 4.20 -2.79 28.08
N VAL A 217 4.90 -3.62 28.85
CA VAL A 217 5.57 -3.22 30.11
C VAL A 217 7.07 -3.06 29.97
N CYS A 218 7.69 -3.65 28.95
CA CYS A 218 9.10 -3.44 28.63
C CYS A 218 9.29 -3.26 27.13
N TYR A 219 9.99 -2.20 26.74
CA TYR A 219 10.35 -1.88 25.35
C TYR A 219 11.84 -2.13 25.06
N ASN A 220 12.67 -2.15 26.10
CA ASN A 220 14.11 -2.31 26.00
C ASN A 220 14.70 -3.00 27.24
N VAL A 221 15.98 -3.38 27.17
CA VAL A 221 16.69 -4.10 28.25
C VAL A 221 16.69 -3.34 29.57
N ASN A 222 16.67 -2.01 29.55
CA ASN A 222 16.63 -1.21 30.77
C ASN A 222 15.27 -1.30 31.48
N ASP A 223 14.18 -1.38 30.72
CA ASP A 223 12.84 -1.58 31.29
C ASP A 223 12.74 -2.93 32.00
N TRP A 224 13.34 -3.99 31.45
CA TRP A 224 13.45 -5.30 32.11
C TRP A 224 14.21 -5.20 33.43
N LYS A 225 15.33 -4.47 33.46
CA LYS A 225 16.10 -4.23 34.69
C LYS A 225 15.28 -3.46 35.74
N GLN A 226 14.48 -2.49 35.30
CA GLN A 226 13.59 -1.73 36.20
C GLN A 226 12.45 -2.60 36.71
N LEU A 227 11.85 -3.43 35.86
CA LEU A 227 10.79 -4.36 36.22
C LEU A 227 11.29 -5.38 37.27
N ALA A 228 12.47 -5.98 37.03
CA ALA A 228 13.08 -6.91 37.98
C ALA A 228 13.34 -6.26 39.34
N LYS A 229 13.80 -5.00 39.37
CA LYS A 229 13.98 -4.23 40.61
C LYS A 229 12.67 -3.93 41.34
N LYS A 230 11.59 -3.73 40.60
CA LYS A 230 10.25 -3.43 41.14
C LYS A 230 9.57 -4.68 41.71
N MET A 231 9.86 -5.84 41.14
CA MET A 231 9.43 -7.14 41.64
C MET A 231 10.27 -7.50 42.87
N VAL A 232 9.69 -7.31 44.06
CA VAL A 232 10.38 -7.62 45.32
C VAL A 232 10.31 -9.13 45.56
N ALA A 233 11.46 -9.78 45.62
CA ALA A 233 11.58 -11.18 46.01
C ALA A 233 10.89 -11.41 47.37
N GLY A 234 10.05 -12.45 47.46
CA GLY A 234 9.36 -12.85 48.69
C GLY A 234 7.94 -12.28 48.93
N ILE A 235 7.37 -11.49 48.01
CA ILE A 235 5.95 -11.03 48.13
C ILE A 235 4.95 -12.16 47.79
N SER A 236 5.30 -13.03 46.86
CA SER A 236 4.48 -14.16 46.40
C SER A 236 5.40 -15.18 45.73
N GLU A 237 5.18 -16.47 45.99
CA GLU A 237 5.93 -17.57 45.36
C GLU A 237 5.93 -17.47 43.83
N LYS A 238 4.80 -17.02 43.25
CA LYS A 238 4.66 -16.80 41.81
C LYS A 238 5.48 -15.61 41.28
N GLU A 239 5.55 -14.54 42.06
CA GLU A 239 6.28 -13.32 41.69
C GLU A 239 7.79 -13.51 41.91
N GLU A 240 8.17 -14.32 42.89
CA GLU A 240 9.55 -14.77 43.12
C GLU A 240 10.05 -15.67 41.99
N ALA A 241 9.25 -16.66 41.56
CA ALA A 241 9.58 -17.50 40.40
C ALA A 241 9.73 -16.66 39.11
N LEU A 242 8.84 -15.69 38.89
CA LEU A 242 8.92 -14.77 37.75
C LEU A 242 10.16 -13.87 37.83
N HIS A 243 10.47 -13.32 39.01
CA HIS A 243 11.68 -12.51 39.23
C HIS A 243 12.96 -13.32 38.98
N GLN A 244 13.02 -14.56 39.45
CA GLN A 244 14.14 -15.47 39.24
C GLN A 244 14.31 -15.75 37.73
N LEU A 245 13.23 -16.11 37.05
CA LEU A 245 13.24 -16.36 35.61
C LEU A 245 13.75 -15.15 34.82
N ILE A 246 13.25 -13.95 35.13
CA ILE A 246 13.67 -12.71 34.47
C ILE A 246 15.16 -12.44 34.71
N THR A 247 15.63 -12.61 35.95
CA THR A 247 16.98 -12.20 36.37
C THR A 247 18.05 -13.21 35.93
N GLU A 248 17.76 -14.50 36.02
CA GLU A 248 18.72 -15.57 35.76
C GLU A 248 18.72 -16.00 34.29
N ASN A 249 17.55 -16.02 33.63
CA ASN A 249 17.42 -16.60 32.29
C ASN A 249 17.23 -15.54 31.19
N PHE A 250 16.49 -14.46 31.42
CA PHE A 250 16.22 -13.47 30.36
C PHE A 250 17.27 -12.35 30.33
N LEU A 251 17.45 -11.62 31.42
CA LEU A 251 18.33 -10.44 31.48
C LEU A 251 19.76 -10.67 30.97
N PRO A 252 20.43 -11.82 31.25
CA PRO A 252 21.77 -12.09 30.71
C PRO A 252 21.79 -12.31 29.19
N ASN A 253 20.69 -12.80 28.62
CA ASN A 253 20.59 -13.16 27.21
C ASN A 253 20.06 -12.03 26.32
N LEU A 254 19.29 -11.08 26.89
CA LEU A 254 18.73 -9.95 26.13
C LEU A 254 19.77 -9.12 25.35
N PRO A 255 20.97 -8.80 25.88
CA PRO A 255 21.97 -8.05 25.11
C PRO A 255 22.40 -8.77 23.83
N LYS A 256 22.54 -10.09 23.89
CA LYS A 256 22.87 -10.91 22.72
C LYS A 256 21.71 -10.91 21.71
N ILE A 257 20.47 -11.01 22.19
CA ILE A 257 19.27 -10.91 21.32
C ILE A 257 19.23 -9.56 20.60
N VAL A 258 19.54 -8.47 21.28
CA VAL A 258 19.60 -7.13 20.66
C VAL A 258 20.70 -7.06 19.60
N GLU A 259 21.89 -7.57 19.90
CA GLU A 259 23.00 -7.61 18.94
C GLU A 259 22.66 -8.45 17.71
N ASP A 260 22.07 -9.63 17.89
CA ASP A 260 21.64 -10.51 16.80
C ASP A 260 20.57 -9.82 15.93
N MET A 261 19.60 -9.12 16.52
CA MET A 261 18.58 -8.34 15.80
C MET A 261 19.19 -7.17 15.01
N GLU A 262 20.14 -6.43 15.59
CA GLU A 262 20.83 -5.33 14.92
C GLU A 262 21.67 -5.83 13.74
N ASN A 263 22.40 -6.94 13.93
CA ASN A 263 23.18 -7.59 12.87
C ASN A 263 22.29 -8.06 11.72
N GLN A 264 21.14 -8.65 12.03
CA GLN A 264 20.16 -9.08 11.03
C GLN A 264 19.60 -7.88 10.25
N LYS A 265 19.32 -6.76 10.93
CA LYS A 265 18.89 -5.51 10.27
C LYS A 265 19.96 -4.96 9.33
N LEU A 266 21.22 -4.94 9.78
CA LEU A 266 22.36 -4.55 8.94
C LEU A 266 22.53 -5.46 7.74
N GLN A 267 22.33 -6.77 7.92
CA GLN A 267 22.40 -7.73 6.82
C GLN A 267 21.29 -7.49 5.78
N LYS A 268 20.06 -7.21 6.20
CA LYS A 268 18.96 -6.85 5.29
C LYS A 268 19.30 -5.59 4.48
N LEU A 269 19.77 -4.53 5.13
CA LEU A 269 20.21 -3.29 4.47
C LEU A 269 21.39 -3.51 3.49
N GLN A 270 22.26 -4.46 3.77
CA GLN A 270 23.39 -4.80 2.89
C GLN A 270 22.99 -5.73 1.74
N ALA A 271 21.95 -6.54 1.92
CA ALA A 271 21.40 -7.44 0.92
C ALA A 271 20.49 -6.72 -0.09
N GLU A 272 20.05 -5.49 0.21
CA GLU A 272 19.41 -4.64 -0.77
C GLU A 272 20.35 -4.41 -1.98
N PRO A 273 19.84 -4.50 -3.22
CA PRO A 273 20.69 -4.38 -4.41
C PRO A 273 21.48 -3.08 -4.38
N ARG A 274 22.81 -3.18 -4.28
CA ARG A 274 23.72 -2.04 -4.39
C ARG A 274 23.62 -1.45 -5.81
N ARG A 275 22.69 -0.54 -6.06
CA ARG A 275 22.84 0.42 -7.17
C ARG A 275 24.04 1.30 -6.82
N SER A 276 25.11 1.11 -7.58
CA SER A 276 26.39 1.84 -7.53
C SER A 276 26.28 3.37 -7.68
N SER A 277 25.08 3.95 -7.80
CA SER A 277 24.85 5.39 -7.92
C SER A 277 24.29 6.08 -6.66
N CYS A 278 23.80 5.36 -5.63
CA CYS A 278 23.14 6.00 -4.48
C CYS A 278 24.08 6.83 -3.60
N ARG A 279 25.36 6.48 -3.49
CA ARG A 279 26.31 7.23 -2.66
C ARG A 279 26.74 8.56 -3.29
N LEU A 280 26.82 8.63 -4.61
CA LEU A 280 27.08 9.87 -5.35
C LEU A 280 25.84 10.75 -5.42
N LEU A 281 24.65 10.17 -5.51
CA LEU A 281 23.37 10.89 -5.40
C LEU A 281 23.14 11.43 -3.99
N ALA A 282 23.38 10.65 -2.94
CA ALA A 282 23.29 11.15 -1.56
C ALA A 282 24.29 12.30 -1.33
N LYS A 283 25.52 12.18 -1.85
CA LYS A 283 26.51 13.27 -1.78
C LYS A 283 26.07 14.51 -2.59
N LYS A 284 25.51 14.32 -3.79
CA LYS A 284 24.91 15.40 -4.58
C LYS A 284 23.70 16.05 -3.90
N LEU A 285 22.84 15.26 -3.26
CA LEU A 285 21.68 15.75 -2.53
C LEU A 285 22.11 16.54 -1.29
N TYR A 286 23.15 16.09 -0.57
CA TYR A 286 23.77 16.86 0.52
C TYR A 286 24.49 18.13 0.04
N GLU A 287 25.10 18.13 -1.15
CA GLU A 287 25.73 19.30 -1.78
C GLU A 287 24.69 20.26 -2.41
N GLU A 288 23.55 19.75 -2.87
CA GLU A 288 22.44 20.52 -3.46
C GLU A 288 21.53 21.14 -2.39
N ASP A 289 21.28 20.48 -1.24
CA ASP A 289 20.51 21.06 -0.14
C ASP A 289 21.21 22.31 0.45
N GLY A 290 22.55 22.27 0.58
CA GLY A 290 23.33 23.46 0.95
C GLY A 290 23.28 24.58 -0.10
N GLY A 291 23.12 24.24 -1.37
CA GLY A 291 22.97 25.20 -2.47
C GLY A 291 21.56 25.78 -2.60
N ILE A 292 20.53 25.05 -2.16
CA ILE A 292 19.13 25.52 -2.12
C ILE A 292 18.94 26.55 -1.01
N GLU A 293 19.60 26.36 0.14
CA GLU A 293 19.57 27.33 1.24
C GLU A 293 20.29 28.64 0.86
N LEU A 294 21.46 28.56 0.22
CA LEU A 294 22.16 29.73 -0.33
C LEU A 294 21.36 30.45 -1.42
N LYS A 295 20.68 29.73 -2.33
CA LYS A 295 19.82 30.34 -3.35
C LYS A 295 18.55 30.96 -2.78
N ARG A 296 17.99 30.40 -1.69
CA ARG A 296 16.86 30.99 -0.96
C ARG A 296 17.28 32.26 -0.24
N GLU A 297 18.42 32.27 0.45
CA GLU A 297 18.97 33.49 1.05
C GLU A 297 19.30 34.57 0.01
N GLU A 298 19.82 34.19 -1.16
CA GLU A 298 20.13 35.11 -2.24
C GLU A 298 18.85 35.71 -2.87
N GLN A 299 17.80 34.90 -3.07
CA GLN A 299 16.49 35.39 -3.51
C GLN A 299 15.80 36.29 -2.46
N GLU A 300 15.93 35.99 -1.17
CA GLU A 300 15.37 36.81 -0.10
C GLU A 300 16.13 38.13 0.05
N ASN A 301 17.46 38.13 -0.11
CA ASN A 301 18.27 39.34 -0.12
C ASN A 301 18.01 40.23 -1.35
N VAL A 302 17.73 39.64 -2.52
CA VAL A 302 17.30 40.40 -3.70
C VAL A 302 15.94 41.05 -3.45
N ARG A 303 14.97 40.32 -2.88
CA ARG A 303 13.66 40.88 -2.52
C ARG A 303 13.76 42.03 -1.52
N ARG A 304 14.59 41.91 -0.47
CA ARG A 304 14.81 43.00 0.49
C ARG A 304 15.41 44.24 -0.17
N LYS A 305 16.35 44.08 -1.11
CA LYS A 305 16.93 45.20 -1.86
C LYS A 305 15.94 45.86 -2.81
N GLU A 306 15.06 45.09 -3.44
CA GLU A 306 14.00 45.63 -4.30
C GLU A 306 12.96 46.40 -3.46
N GLU A 307 12.59 45.90 -2.29
CA GLU A 307 11.70 46.60 -1.35
C GLU A 307 12.33 47.91 -0.85
N GLU A 308 13.62 47.92 -0.50
CA GLU A 308 14.34 49.15 -0.13
C GLU A 308 14.44 50.16 -1.28
N GLN A 309 14.62 49.70 -2.53
CA GLN A 309 14.64 50.58 -3.71
C GLN A 309 13.26 51.15 -4.04
N GLU A 310 12.19 50.37 -3.86
CA GLU A 310 10.80 50.82 -4.05
C GLU A 310 10.42 51.86 -2.98
N GLU A 311 10.84 51.66 -1.72
CA GLU A 311 10.67 52.61 -0.61
C GLU A 311 11.42 53.93 -0.90
N GLN A 312 12.68 53.85 -1.36
CA GLN A 312 13.45 55.03 -1.77
C GLN A 312 12.85 55.73 -2.99
N ARG A 313 12.26 54.99 -3.95
CA ARG A 313 11.52 55.58 -5.07
C ARG A 313 10.26 56.29 -4.62
N ARG A 314 9.53 55.74 -3.64
CA ARG A 314 8.35 56.39 -3.04
C ARG A 314 8.74 57.68 -2.33
N GLN A 315 9.80 57.67 -1.52
CA GLN A 315 10.30 58.88 -0.87
C GLN A 315 10.74 59.95 -1.89
N ARG A 316 11.40 59.55 -3.00
CA ARG A 316 11.76 60.49 -4.07
C ARG A 316 10.57 61.03 -4.86
N LEU A 317 9.50 60.25 -5.02
CA LEU A 317 8.25 60.73 -5.64
C LEU A 317 7.50 61.69 -4.72
N GLU A 318 7.57 61.46 -3.41
CA GLU A 318 7.02 62.34 -2.39
C GLU A 318 7.80 63.66 -2.30
N ASP A 319 9.13 63.60 -2.42
CA ASP A 319 10.02 64.78 -2.49
C ASP A 319 9.97 65.49 -3.87
N GLY A 320 9.66 64.76 -4.95
CA GLY A 320 9.67 65.24 -6.34
C GLY A 320 8.39 65.94 -6.79
N LEU A 321 7.39 66.10 -5.92
CA LEU A 321 6.16 66.85 -6.16
C LEU A 321 6.30 68.36 -5.89
N LEU A 322 7.53 68.85 -5.65
CA LEU A 322 7.86 70.27 -5.57
C LEU A 322 8.79 70.68 -6.72
N LEU A 323 8.16 71.21 -7.78
CA LEU A 323 8.68 72.18 -8.77
C LEU A 323 9.30 71.63 -10.07
N ASP A 324 8.47 71.60 -11.12
CA ASP A 324 8.88 71.90 -12.50
C ASP A 324 9.01 73.43 -12.64
N ASP A 325 10.09 73.94 -13.26
CA ASP A 325 9.94 74.91 -14.34
C ASP A 325 11.21 75.01 -15.23
N ASP A 326 10.90 75.16 -16.52
CA ASP A 326 11.58 75.95 -17.54
C ASP A 326 12.69 75.37 -18.45
N SER A 327 12.45 75.61 -19.75
CA SER A 327 13.39 75.96 -20.81
C SER A 327 14.06 74.90 -21.70
N SER A 328 13.50 74.82 -22.92
CA SER A 328 14.13 75.24 -24.19
C SER A 328 15.07 74.29 -24.97
N SER A 329 14.65 74.08 -26.24
CA SER A 329 15.42 74.17 -27.51
C SER A 329 16.39 73.08 -28.00
N GLY A 330 16.20 72.73 -29.29
CA GLY A 330 17.26 72.42 -30.27
C GLY A 330 17.55 70.93 -30.46
N SER A 331 17.17 70.25 -31.55
CA SER A 331 17.63 70.34 -32.96
C SER A 331 18.64 69.24 -33.33
N GLU A 332 18.26 68.43 -34.34
CA GLU A 332 19.10 67.80 -35.40
C GLU A 332 20.18 66.77 -34.97
N SER A 333 20.51 65.68 -35.68
CA SER A 333 20.17 65.14 -37.00
C SER A 333 20.79 63.72 -37.15
N ASN A 334 20.25 62.94 -38.12
CA ASN A 334 20.91 61.91 -38.97
C ASN A 334 21.54 60.66 -38.29
N THR A 335 21.39 59.41 -38.73
CA THR A 335 20.92 58.77 -39.99
C THR A 335 20.74 57.27 -39.69
N ASP A 336 19.63 56.68 -40.16
CA ASP A 336 19.40 55.24 -40.38
C ASP A 336 20.15 54.74 -41.66
N PRO A 337 20.15 53.44 -42.07
CA PRO A 337 19.40 52.29 -41.54
C PRO A 337 20.19 50.96 -41.42
N VAL A 338 19.61 49.95 -40.77
CA VAL A 338 19.33 48.59 -41.31
C VAL A 338 18.69 47.72 -40.21
N SER A 339 17.61 47.03 -40.60
CA SER A 339 16.57 46.39 -39.79
C SER A 339 16.96 45.18 -38.92
N PRO A 340 16.19 44.92 -37.85
CA PRO A 340 15.87 43.55 -37.37
C PRO A 340 14.36 43.26 -37.35
N PRO A 341 13.93 41.98 -37.26
CA PRO A 341 12.52 41.61 -37.33
C PRO A 341 11.80 41.77 -35.98
N GLN A 342 10.59 42.31 -36.01
CA GLN A 342 9.68 42.37 -34.87
C GLN A 342 8.79 41.13 -34.78
N ARG A 343 8.85 40.53 -33.59
CA ARG A 343 7.77 39.79 -32.94
C ARG A 343 6.72 40.81 -32.49
N SER A 344 5.44 40.64 -32.82
CA SER A 344 4.36 41.24 -32.01
C SER A 344 3.09 40.40 -32.05
N GLN A 345 2.53 40.22 -30.85
CA GLN A 345 1.34 39.47 -30.52
C GLN A 345 0.06 40.29 -30.81
N LEU A 346 -0.99 39.55 -31.16
CA LEU A 346 -2.36 39.63 -30.64
C LEU A 346 -2.85 40.99 -30.11
N LYS A 347 -3.86 41.53 -30.79
CA LYS A 347 -4.88 42.40 -30.19
C LYS A 347 -6.26 41.74 -30.25
N ARG A 348 -6.94 41.79 -29.11
CA ARG A 348 -8.38 41.58 -28.89
C ARG A 348 -9.21 42.69 -29.54
N GLU A 349 -10.45 42.37 -29.89
CA GLU A 349 -11.68 43.19 -29.84
C GLU A 349 -12.86 42.25 -30.18
N SER A 350 -13.84 41.94 -29.32
CA SER A 350 -14.91 42.72 -28.67
C SER A 350 -16.21 42.89 -29.51
N SER A 351 -17.23 42.11 -29.12
CA SER A 351 -18.67 42.45 -28.99
C SER A 351 -19.55 42.72 -30.22
N SER A 352 -20.72 42.04 -30.29
CA SER A 352 -22.03 42.64 -29.91
C SER A 352 -23.25 41.70 -30.11
N ASN A 353 -23.96 41.46 -28.99
CA ASN A 353 -25.41 41.43 -28.70
C ASN A 353 -26.50 41.03 -29.72
N GLN A 354 -27.42 40.14 -29.28
CA GLN A 354 -28.86 40.36 -28.92
C GLN A 354 -29.59 38.99 -28.82
N LEU A 355 -29.96 38.47 -27.64
CA LEU A 355 -31.17 38.67 -26.81
C LEU A 355 -32.52 38.28 -27.46
N HIS A 356 -33.23 37.29 -26.88
CA HIS A 356 -34.65 37.23 -26.42
C HIS A 356 -34.98 35.77 -26.00
N GLN A 357 -35.11 35.43 -24.70
CA GLN A 357 -36.38 35.27 -23.92
C GLN A 357 -37.41 34.32 -24.58
N ARG A 358 -38.10 33.36 -23.93
CA ARG A 358 -38.28 32.92 -22.52
C ARG A 358 -39.25 31.70 -22.52
N LYS A 359 -39.34 30.99 -21.38
CA LYS A 359 -40.45 30.11 -20.85
C LYS A 359 -40.57 28.68 -21.39
N ASP A 360 -41.03 27.66 -20.66
CA ASP A 360 -41.27 27.33 -19.24
C ASP A 360 -41.85 25.88 -19.23
N SER A 361 -41.95 25.24 -18.05
CA SER A 361 -42.76 24.06 -17.66
C SER A 361 -42.21 22.62 -17.82
N GLY A 362 -42.05 21.93 -16.67
CA GLY A 362 -42.11 20.46 -16.54
C GLY A 362 -43.55 19.98 -16.22
N PRO A 363 -43.77 18.90 -15.45
CA PRO A 363 -43.28 17.52 -15.57
C PRO A 363 -44.45 16.48 -15.60
N LYS A 364 -44.10 15.18 -15.75
CA LYS A 364 -44.83 13.95 -15.32
C LYS A 364 -45.69 13.15 -16.33
N ARG A 365 -45.57 11.82 -16.12
CA ARG A 365 -46.57 10.73 -16.07
C ARG A 365 -46.69 9.75 -17.25
N PHE A 366 -46.44 8.50 -16.90
CA PHE A 366 -46.87 7.24 -17.54
C PHE A 366 -48.38 7.17 -17.77
N PRO A 367 -48.81 6.29 -18.70
CA PRO A 367 -49.87 5.34 -18.37
C PRO A 367 -49.55 3.88 -18.77
N SER A 368 -49.62 3.04 -17.75
CA SER A 368 -50.29 1.73 -17.61
C SER A 368 -50.74 0.87 -18.81
N LEU A 369 -50.25 -0.38 -18.78
CA LEU A 369 -50.97 -1.67 -18.68
C LEU A 369 -51.57 -2.41 -19.90
N LEU A 370 -51.15 -3.68 -19.95
CA LEU A 370 -51.83 -4.94 -20.33
C LEU A 370 -51.57 -5.61 -21.70
N ASN A 371 -50.96 -6.81 -21.58
CA ASN A 371 -51.16 -8.07 -22.31
C ASN A 371 -50.76 -8.21 -23.80
N ARG A 372 -49.63 -8.90 -24.04
CA ARG A 372 -49.64 -10.12 -24.88
C ARG A 372 -48.43 -11.03 -24.62
N LYS A 373 -48.71 -12.30 -24.29
CA LYS A 373 -47.75 -13.41 -24.31
C LYS A 373 -47.27 -13.62 -25.75
N THR A 374 -45.95 -13.82 -25.95
CA THR A 374 -45.31 -15.06 -26.46
C THR A 374 -43.96 -14.81 -27.15
N LYS A 375 -42.95 -15.57 -26.69
CA LYS A 375 -41.81 -16.18 -27.42
C LYS A 375 -40.69 -15.29 -28.01
N SER A 376 -39.51 -15.48 -27.42
CA SER A 376 -38.18 -15.61 -28.02
C SER A 376 -37.65 -14.47 -28.91
N THR A 377 -36.73 -13.66 -28.36
CA THR A 377 -35.77 -12.85 -29.14
C THR A 377 -34.39 -12.83 -28.44
N VAL A 378 -33.60 -13.88 -28.66
CA VAL A 378 -32.15 -13.95 -28.36
C VAL A 378 -31.31 -13.47 -29.58
N SER A 379 -31.96 -12.90 -30.62
CA SER A 379 -31.29 -12.70 -31.91
C SER A 379 -30.79 -11.27 -32.19
N THR A 380 -31.01 -10.28 -31.31
CA THR A 380 -30.78 -8.87 -31.69
C THR A 380 -29.56 -8.24 -31.01
N GLU A 381 -29.11 -8.73 -29.86
CA GLU A 381 -27.86 -8.25 -29.23
C GLU A 381 -26.60 -8.74 -29.98
N ASN A 382 -26.69 -9.87 -30.68
CA ASN A 382 -25.57 -10.41 -31.47
C ASN A 382 -25.34 -9.68 -32.81
N LYS A 383 -26.23 -8.78 -33.25
CA LYS A 383 -26.11 -8.07 -34.54
C LYS A 383 -25.35 -6.75 -34.47
N ILE A 384 -25.09 -6.21 -33.27
CA ILE A 384 -24.28 -4.98 -33.12
C ILE A 384 -22.78 -5.30 -33.00
N LYS A 385 -22.40 -6.57 -32.73
CA LYS A 385 -20.99 -7.02 -32.68
C LYS A 385 -20.39 -7.44 -34.03
N GLN A 386 -21.16 -7.47 -35.12
CA GLN A 386 -20.64 -7.83 -36.45
C GLN A 386 -20.52 -6.62 -37.37
N LYS A 387 -19.54 -5.77 -37.06
CA LYS A 387 -18.90 -4.86 -38.02
C LYS A 387 -17.54 -4.42 -37.49
N LEU A 388 -16.73 -5.39 -37.09
CA LEU A 388 -15.29 -5.24 -36.95
C LEU A 388 -14.69 -6.05 -38.10
N GLN A 389 -13.79 -5.45 -38.86
CA GLN A 389 -13.05 -6.12 -39.92
C GLN A 389 -12.32 -7.30 -39.26
N ASN A 390 -12.67 -8.55 -39.61
CA ASN A 390 -11.99 -9.71 -39.05
C ASN A 390 -10.53 -9.69 -39.51
N ILE A 391 -9.60 -9.47 -38.59
CA ILE A 391 -8.17 -9.68 -38.81
C ILE A 391 -7.98 -11.10 -39.35
N SER A 392 -7.22 -11.25 -40.42
CA SER A 392 -6.88 -12.56 -40.97
C SER A 392 -6.08 -13.36 -39.93
N ASP A 393 -6.28 -14.69 -39.86
CA ASP A 393 -5.47 -15.57 -39.00
C ASP A 393 -3.96 -15.36 -39.21
N HIS A 394 -3.58 -15.03 -40.46
CA HIS A 394 -2.21 -14.67 -40.80
C HIS A 394 -1.75 -13.37 -40.14
N GLU A 395 -2.54 -12.29 -40.24
CA GLU A 395 -2.22 -10.99 -39.62
C GLU A 395 -2.13 -11.11 -38.09
N TYR A 396 -3.01 -11.90 -37.47
CA TYR A 396 -2.94 -12.18 -36.04
C TYR A 396 -1.65 -12.91 -35.66
N ALA A 397 -1.29 -13.96 -36.41
CA ALA A 397 -0.05 -14.69 -36.19
C ALA A 397 1.19 -13.80 -36.35
N VAL A 398 1.16 -12.86 -37.30
CA VAL A 398 2.24 -11.89 -37.51
C VAL A 398 2.37 -10.93 -36.33
N MET A 399 1.26 -10.40 -35.80
CA MET A 399 1.29 -9.53 -34.61
C MET A 399 1.81 -10.28 -33.39
N GLN A 400 1.31 -11.49 -33.15
CA GLN A 400 1.76 -12.35 -32.05
C GLN A 400 3.25 -12.64 -32.15
N LYS A 401 3.73 -13.04 -33.33
CA LYS A 401 5.15 -13.34 -33.54
C LYS A 401 6.03 -12.11 -33.36
N THR A 402 5.56 -10.96 -33.84
CA THR A 402 6.28 -9.69 -33.71
C THR A 402 6.40 -9.27 -32.25
N TRP A 403 5.32 -9.40 -31.48
CA TRP A 403 5.33 -9.15 -30.04
C TRP A 403 6.30 -10.08 -29.30
N GLU A 404 6.28 -11.40 -29.59
CA GLU A 404 7.20 -12.37 -28.98
C GLU A 404 8.68 -12.01 -29.23
N VAL A 405 9.02 -11.51 -30.42
CA VAL A 405 10.40 -11.13 -30.76
C VAL A 405 10.86 -9.92 -29.92
N LEU A 406 9.96 -8.98 -29.63
CA LEU A 406 10.26 -7.84 -28.78
C LEU A 406 10.35 -8.25 -27.31
N ASP A 407 9.37 -9.00 -26.82
CA ASP A 407 9.29 -9.40 -25.40
C ASP A 407 10.47 -10.27 -24.95
N ASN A 408 10.95 -11.15 -25.84
CA ASN A 408 12.12 -11.99 -25.59
C ASN A 408 13.47 -11.28 -25.82
N ASN A 409 13.48 -10.02 -26.24
CA ASN A 409 14.73 -9.28 -26.37
C ASN A 409 15.28 -8.94 -24.96
N PRO A 410 16.54 -9.27 -24.62
CA PRO A 410 17.10 -8.99 -23.30
C PRO A 410 17.03 -7.51 -22.88
N GLU A 411 17.09 -6.60 -23.85
CA GLU A 411 17.03 -5.15 -23.61
C GLU A 411 15.58 -4.63 -23.46
N ALA A 412 14.56 -5.47 -23.67
CA ALA A 412 13.16 -5.05 -23.58
C ALA A 412 12.64 -4.92 -22.14
N TRP A 413 13.42 -5.28 -21.12
CA TRP A 413 13.01 -5.25 -19.71
C TRP A 413 12.35 -3.93 -19.23
N PRO A 414 12.73 -2.72 -19.69
CA PRO A 414 12.07 -1.48 -19.25
C PRO A 414 10.66 -1.31 -19.84
N PHE A 415 10.32 -2.07 -20.89
CA PHE A 415 9.07 -1.98 -21.65
C PHE A 415 8.14 -3.16 -21.37
N GLN A 416 8.59 -4.17 -20.61
CA GLN A 416 7.84 -5.40 -20.38
C GLN A 416 6.57 -5.18 -19.54
N THR A 417 6.60 -4.23 -18.59
CA THR A 417 5.50 -3.97 -17.65
C THR A 417 5.20 -2.47 -17.56
N PRO A 418 4.00 -2.06 -17.07
CA PRO A 418 3.66 -0.66 -16.91
C PRO A 418 4.68 0.10 -16.06
N VAL A 419 5.02 1.32 -16.48
CA VAL A 419 6.02 2.13 -15.78
C VAL A 419 5.51 2.57 -14.39
N GLU A 420 6.27 2.21 -13.36
CA GLU A 420 6.00 2.60 -11.97
C GLU A 420 6.59 3.98 -11.62
N GLU A 421 5.86 4.75 -10.80
CA GLU A 421 6.26 6.08 -10.35
C GLU A 421 7.56 6.07 -9.51
N SER A 422 7.87 4.94 -8.87
CA SER A 422 9.08 4.71 -8.06
C SER A 422 10.37 4.78 -8.89
N TYR A 423 10.33 4.29 -10.14
CA TYR A 423 11.46 4.27 -11.06
C TYR A 423 11.47 5.47 -12.01
N ALA A 424 10.29 6.03 -12.29
CA ALA A 424 10.10 7.18 -13.15
C ALA A 424 9.21 8.23 -12.46
N PRO A 425 9.77 9.05 -11.54
CA PRO A 425 9.02 10.08 -10.83
C PRO A 425 8.36 11.08 -11.79
N GLY A 426 7.09 11.38 -11.58
CA GLY A 426 6.28 12.25 -12.43
C GLY A 426 5.87 11.64 -13.76
N TYR A 427 6.10 10.34 -14.01
CA TYR A 427 5.84 9.71 -15.31
C TYR A 427 4.39 9.87 -15.74
N HIS A 428 3.42 9.55 -14.88
CA HIS A 428 1.99 9.67 -15.20
C HIS A 428 1.50 11.13 -15.25
N SER A 429 2.30 12.06 -14.72
CA SER A 429 2.06 13.49 -14.88
C SER A 429 2.48 13.99 -16.27
N VAL A 430 3.53 13.42 -16.86
CA VAL A 430 4.05 13.80 -18.19
C VAL A 430 3.38 12.99 -19.31
N ILE A 431 3.29 11.67 -19.14
CA ILE A 431 2.77 10.73 -20.14
C ILE A 431 1.28 10.48 -19.90
N LYS A 432 0.44 10.89 -20.86
CA LYS A 432 -1.03 10.83 -20.74
C LYS A 432 -1.65 9.50 -21.17
N ARG A 433 -0.92 8.72 -21.97
CA ARG A 433 -1.37 7.42 -22.49
C ARG A 433 -0.23 6.41 -22.33
N PRO A 434 -0.02 5.88 -21.11
CA PRO A 434 1.00 4.87 -20.88
C PRO A 434 0.71 3.61 -21.72
N MET A 435 1.78 2.90 -22.10
CA MET A 435 1.71 1.67 -22.88
C MET A 435 2.98 0.85 -22.63
N ASP A 436 2.84 -0.47 -22.59
CA ASP A 436 3.89 -1.45 -22.30
C ASP A 436 3.56 -2.81 -22.97
N LEU A 437 4.54 -3.70 -23.06
CA LEU A 437 4.41 -4.98 -23.76
C LEU A 437 3.39 -5.92 -23.11
N SER A 438 3.24 -5.95 -21.78
CA SER A 438 2.23 -6.78 -21.13
C SER A 438 0.80 -6.30 -21.44
N THR A 439 0.57 -4.98 -21.46
CA THR A 439 -0.71 -4.40 -21.88
C THR A 439 -1.02 -4.72 -23.35
N ILE A 440 -0.01 -4.70 -24.22
CA ILE A 440 -0.16 -5.05 -25.63
C ILE A 440 -0.45 -6.56 -25.81
N GLU A 441 0.19 -7.42 -25.01
CA GLU A 441 -0.07 -8.87 -24.99
C GLU A 441 -1.52 -9.16 -24.61
N ASP A 442 -2.03 -8.52 -23.55
CA ASP A 442 -3.41 -8.66 -23.11
C ASP A 442 -4.39 -8.22 -24.19
N LYS A 443 -4.08 -7.13 -24.91
CA LYS A 443 -4.89 -6.69 -26.04
C LYS A 443 -4.85 -7.67 -27.22
N LEU A 444 -3.73 -8.34 -27.48
CA LEU A 444 -3.63 -9.42 -28.46
C LEU A 444 -4.49 -10.62 -28.03
N LYS A 445 -4.30 -11.15 -26.82
CA LYS A 445 -5.04 -12.31 -26.28
C LYS A 445 -6.55 -12.10 -26.27
N GLN A 446 -6.98 -10.87 -25.95
CA GLN A 446 -8.39 -10.49 -25.91
C GLN A 446 -8.96 -10.10 -27.28
N GLN A 447 -8.18 -10.24 -28.36
CA GLN A 447 -8.55 -9.89 -29.73
C GLN A 447 -9.09 -8.44 -29.85
N LYS A 448 -8.46 -7.50 -29.13
CA LYS A 448 -8.88 -6.09 -29.07
C LYS A 448 -8.35 -5.26 -30.24
N TYR A 449 -7.39 -5.76 -31.00
CA TYR A 449 -6.92 -5.12 -32.22
C TYR A 449 -7.86 -5.42 -33.38
N SER A 450 -8.24 -4.39 -34.14
CA SER A 450 -9.11 -4.53 -35.32
C SER A 450 -8.32 -4.51 -36.63
N SER A 451 -7.04 -4.11 -36.57
CA SER A 451 -6.09 -4.17 -37.66
C SER A 451 -4.65 -4.25 -37.13
N VAL A 452 -3.71 -4.68 -37.98
CA VAL A 452 -2.26 -4.61 -37.69
C VAL A 452 -1.82 -3.17 -37.41
N LYS A 453 -2.49 -2.19 -38.03
CA LYS A 453 -2.22 -0.77 -37.79
C LYS A 453 -2.45 -0.39 -36.33
N ASP A 454 -3.54 -0.87 -35.71
CA ASP A 454 -3.86 -0.57 -34.31
C ASP A 454 -2.78 -1.13 -33.35
N PHE A 455 -2.28 -2.33 -33.65
CA PHE A 455 -1.16 -2.94 -32.91
C PHE A 455 0.12 -2.12 -33.07
N LYS A 456 0.41 -1.69 -34.30
CA LYS A 456 1.56 -0.82 -34.59
C LYS A 456 1.48 0.51 -33.84
N GLU A 457 0.30 1.11 -33.74
CA GLU A 457 0.11 2.37 -33.03
C GLU A 457 0.45 2.27 -31.54
N ASP A 458 0.11 1.16 -30.87
CA ASP A 458 0.46 0.96 -29.46
C ASP A 458 1.95 0.69 -29.23
N ILE A 459 2.58 -0.14 -30.07
CA ILE A 459 4.04 -0.38 -29.97
C ILE A 459 4.80 0.93 -30.20
N THR A 460 4.40 1.72 -31.21
CA THR A 460 5.01 3.03 -31.46
C THR A 460 4.74 4.02 -30.33
N LEU A 461 3.55 4.00 -29.73
CA LEU A 461 3.22 4.84 -28.56
C LEU A 461 4.13 4.53 -27.38
N MET A 462 4.38 3.25 -27.08
CA MET A 462 5.28 2.81 -26.02
C MET A 462 6.69 3.40 -26.19
N PHE A 463 7.29 3.29 -27.38
CA PHE A 463 8.62 3.86 -27.65
C PHE A 463 8.62 5.39 -27.64
N ASN A 464 7.56 6.04 -28.14
CA ASN A 464 7.44 7.50 -28.11
C ASN A 464 7.30 8.05 -26.69
N ASN A 465 6.58 7.36 -25.82
CA ASN A 465 6.49 7.72 -24.40
C ASN A 465 7.87 7.67 -23.73
N CYS A 466 8.67 6.64 -24.04
CA CYS A 466 10.04 6.55 -23.55
C CYS A 466 10.90 7.73 -24.01
N ARG A 467 10.89 8.07 -25.30
CA ARG A 467 11.62 9.23 -25.86
C ARG A 467 11.20 10.54 -25.22
N LEU A 468 9.89 10.72 -25.02
CA LEU A 468 9.30 11.95 -24.47
C LEU A 468 9.68 12.15 -23.00
N TYR A 469 9.63 11.08 -22.20
CA TYR A 469 9.92 11.17 -20.77
C TYR A 469 11.44 11.24 -20.51
N ASN A 470 12.24 10.41 -21.17
CA ASN A 470 13.66 10.25 -20.87
C ASN A 470 14.57 11.22 -21.64
N GLY A 471 14.11 11.78 -22.77
CA GLY A 471 14.90 12.65 -23.63
C GLY A 471 15.85 11.88 -24.57
N PRO A 472 16.46 12.57 -25.57
CA PRO A 472 17.19 11.94 -26.67
C PRO A 472 18.51 11.28 -26.26
N ASP A 473 19.16 11.76 -25.20
CA ASP A 473 20.49 11.29 -24.75
C ASP A 473 20.42 10.17 -23.69
N SER A 474 19.22 9.63 -23.43
CA SER A 474 19.02 8.59 -22.43
C SER A 474 19.33 7.20 -22.99
N GLU A 475 19.97 6.35 -22.16
CA GLU A 475 20.18 4.92 -22.45
C GLU A 475 18.85 4.20 -22.73
N TYR A 476 17.75 4.58 -22.06
CA TYR A 476 16.42 4.02 -22.32
C TYR A 476 15.87 4.42 -23.69
N THR A 477 16.19 5.63 -24.15
CA THR A 477 15.81 6.11 -25.49
C THR A 477 16.64 5.40 -26.57
N GLU A 478 17.91 5.13 -26.32
CA GLU A 478 18.75 4.33 -27.23
C GLU A 478 18.19 2.91 -27.39
N VAL A 479 17.84 2.26 -26.29
CA VAL A 479 17.20 0.93 -26.33
C VAL A 479 15.84 0.99 -27.05
N ALA A 480 15.02 2.01 -26.79
CA ALA A 480 13.75 2.20 -27.49
C ALA A 480 13.95 2.30 -29.01
N ASN A 481 15.03 2.95 -29.47
CA ASN A 481 15.35 3.06 -30.89
C ASN A 481 15.69 1.69 -31.50
N GLN A 482 16.55 0.93 -30.83
CA GLN A 482 16.98 -0.39 -31.28
C GLN A 482 15.79 -1.36 -31.38
N LEU A 483 14.90 -1.35 -30.39
CA LEU A 483 13.71 -2.19 -30.37
C LEU A 483 12.66 -1.74 -31.39
N ASP A 484 12.51 -0.44 -31.65
CA ASP A 484 11.63 0.08 -32.70
C ASP A 484 12.14 -0.36 -34.09
N GLU A 485 13.45 -0.30 -34.36
CA GLU A 485 14.02 -0.82 -35.61
C GLU A 485 13.79 -2.34 -35.78
N LEU A 486 14.01 -3.11 -34.72
CA LEU A 486 13.73 -4.55 -34.69
C LEU A 486 12.24 -4.83 -34.96
N PHE A 487 11.36 -4.05 -34.34
CA PHE A 487 9.93 -4.11 -34.56
C PHE A 487 9.55 -3.85 -36.02
N GLN A 488 9.99 -2.72 -36.60
CA GLN A 488 9.66 -2.40 -38.00
C GLN A 488 10.18 -3.46 -38.97
N THR A 489 11.38 -3.99 -38.72
CA THR A 489 12.00 -5.04 -39.55
C THR A 489 11.22 -6.35 -39.46
N THR A 490 10.86 -6.77 -38.24
CA THR A 490 10.12 -8.01 -38.00
C THR A 490 8.71 -7.92 -38.57
N LEU A 491 8.02 -6.81 -38.33
CA LEU A 491 6.67 -6.59 -38.83
C LEU A 491 6.64 -6.60 -40.36
N SER A 492 7.54 -5.84 -41.01
CA SER A 492 7.58 -5.74 -42.48
C SER A 492 8.03 -7.02 -43.18
N LYS A 493 8.76 -7.90 -42.49
CA LYS A 493 9.20 -9.19 -43.03
C LYS A 493 8.10 -10.27 -42.99
N ASN A 494 7.17 -10.14 -42.05
CA ASN A 494 6.18 -11.18 -41.76
C ASN A 494 4.76 -10.79 -42.23
N LEU A 495 4.45 -9.50 -42.42
CA LEU A 495 3.29 -9.04 -43.20
C LEU A 495 3.53 -9.20 -44.71
#